data_AF-A0A7G2K135-F1
#
_entry.id   AF-A0A7G2K135-F1
#
_cell.length_a   1.000
_cell.length_b   1.000
_cell.length_c   1.000
_cell.angle_alpha   90.00
_cell.angle_beta   90.00
_cell.angle_gamma   90.00
#
_symmetry.space_group_name_H-M   'P 1'
#
loop_
_entity.id
_entity.type
_entity.pdbx_description
1 polymer ?
#
loop_
_entity_poly.entity_id
_entity_poly.type
_entity_poly.pdbx_seq_one_letter_code
_entity_poly.pdbx_strand_id
1 'polypeptide(L)'
;DNIDVVIPVPETSTDIALQIARVLGKPYRQGFVKNRYVGRTFIMPGQAQRISSVRRKLNTIKAEFKDKNVLLVDDSIVRGTTSEQIVEMARSAGAKKIYFASAAPEIRYPNVYGIDMPSRDELIAYGRNVDEI
;
A
#
# COMPACT_ATOMS: atom_id res chain seq x y z
N ASP A 1 -20.63 -3.61 -5.12
CA ASP A 1 -20.65 -4.78 -6.03
C ASP A 1 -19.42 -4.97 -6.93
N ASN A 2 -18.79 -3.89 -7.42
CA ASN A 2 -17.66 -3.95 -8.37
C ASN A 2 -16.27 -4.36 -7.83
N ILE A 3 -16.15 -4.88 -6.61
CA ILE A 3 -14.85 -5.38 -6.09
C ILE A 3 -14.78 -6.88 -6.34
N ASP A 4 -13.72 -7.33 -7.02
CA ASP A 4 -13.51 -8.74 -7.36
C ASP A 4 -12.71 -9.49 -6.29
N VAL A 5 -11.79 -8.79 -5.62
CA VAL A 5 -10.87 -9.39 -4.65
C VAL A 5 -10.38 -8.38 -3.63
N VAL A 6 -10.16 -8.83 -2.39
CA VAL A 6 -9.52 -8.06 -1.32
C VAL A 6 -8.08 -8.55 -1.16
N ILE A 7 -7.12 -7.63 -1.19
CA ILE A 7 -5.68 -7.91 -1.14
C ILE A 7 -5.06 -7.06 -0.02
N PRO A 8 -4.41 -7.65 0.99
CA PRO A 8 -3.68 -6.89 1.99
C PRO A 8 -2.34 -6.37 1.44
N VAL A 9 -1.92 -5.23 1.97
CA VAL A 9 -0.50 -4.85 2.02
C VAL A 9 0.12 -5.54 3.25
N PRO A 10 1.03 -6.51 3.07
CA PRO A 10 1.53 -7.32 4.18
C PRO A 10 2.52 -6.53 5.08
N GLU A 11 2.61 -6.84 6.38
CA GLU A 11 2.02 -8.00 7.06
C GLU A 11 0.85 -7.63 7.98
N THR A 12 0.88 -6.42 8.57
CA THR A 12 -0.10 -5.95 9.58
C THR A 12 -1.53 -6.06 9.10
N SER A 13 -1.78 -5.73 7.83
CA SER A 13 -3.11 -5.64 7.24
C SER A 13 -3.71 -6.98 6.82
N THR A 14 -2.98 -8.09 6.98
CA THR A 14 -3.40 -9.44 6.55
C THR A 14 -4.72 -9.84 7.20
N ASP A 15 -4.82 -9.76 8.53
CA ASP A 15 -6.02 -10.14 9.27
C ASP A 15 -7.16 -9.13 9.12
N ILE A 16 -6.81 -7.84 8.99
CA ILE A 16 -7.77 -6.77 8.71
C ILE A 16 -8.46 -7.01 7.36
N ALA A 17 -7.67 -7.27 6.31
CA ALA A 17 -8.17 -7.57 4.99
C ALA A 17 -8.97 -8.89 4.96
N LEU A 18 -8.55 -9.90 5.72
CA LEU A 18 -9.29 -11.15 5.85
C LEU A 18 -10.70 -10.91 6.39
N GLN A 19 -10.82 -10.09 7.44
CA GLN A 19 -12.11 -9.77 8.02
C GLN A 19 -12.97 -8.91 7.08
N ILE A 20 -12.37 -7.93 6.38
CA ILE A 20 -13.07 -7.13 5.35
C ILE A 20 -13.60 -8.05 4.23
N ALA A 21 -12.77 -8.96 3.72
CA ALA A 21 -13.16 -9.92 2.69
C ALA A 21 -14.36 -10.78 3.14
N ARG A 22 -14.32 -11.26 4.39
CA ARG A 22 -15.42 -12.03 5.01
C ARG A 22 -16.72 -11.22 5.09
N VAL A 23 -16.65 -9.97 5.55
CA VAL A 23 -17.83 -9.10 5.68
C VAL A 23 -18.42 -8.75 4.31
N LEU A 24 -17.57 -8.49 3.32
CA LEU A 24 -18.00 -8.16 1.95
C LEU A 24 -18.42 -9.39 1.13
N GLY A 25 -18.20 -10.62 1.63
CA GLY A 25 -18.41 -11.84 0.87
C GLY A 25 -17.52 -11.93 -0.38
N LYS A 26 -16.32 -11.35 -0.33
CA LYS A 26 -15.36 -11.31 -1.45
C LYS A 26 -14.16 -12.22 -1.18
N PRO A 27 -13.50 -12.76 -2.21
CA PRO A 27 -12.33 -13.59 -2.00
C PRO A 27 -11.18 -12.74 -1.43
N TYR A 28 -10.52 -13.30 -0.43
CA TYR A 28 -9.24 -12.82 0.07
C TYR A 28 -8.11 -13.48 -0.74
N ARG A 29 -7.15 -12.70 -1.24
CA ARG A 29 -5.98 -13.23 -1.95
C ARG A 29 -4.70 -12.52 -1.51
N GLN A 30 -3.62 -13.27 -1.41
CA GLN A 30 -2.29 -12.71 -1.24
C GLN A 30 -1.78 -12.23 -2.60
N GLY A 31 -2.00 -10.96 -2.93
CA GLY A 31 -1.46 -10.33 -4.14
C GLY A 31 -0.05 -9.77 -3.95
N PHE A 32 0.28 -9.30 -2.75
CA PHE A 32 1.60 -8.82 -2.40
C PHE A 32 2.33 -9.81 -1.50
N VAL A 33 3.64 -9.95 -1.73
CA VAL A 33 4.55 -10.72 -0.87
C VAL A 33 5.63 -9.79 -0.37
N LYS A 34 5.78 -9.70 0.96
CA LYS A 34 6.86 -8.92 1.57
C LYS A 34 8.18 -9.65 1.45
N ASN A 35 9.20 -8.94 0.97
CA ASN A 35 10.55 -9.45 0.97
C ASN A 35 11.06 -9.48 2.41
N ARG A 36 11.21 -10.69 2.96
CA ARG A 36 11.72 -10.89 4.33
C ARG A 36 13.13 -10.35 4.51
N TYR A 37 13.92 -10.33 3.44
CA TYR A 37 15.30 -9.87 3.44
C TYR A 37 15.44 -8.66 2.52
N VAL A 38 15.56 -7.47 3.13
CA VAL A 38 15.80 -6.22 2.41
C VAL A 38 17.23 -5.79 2.70
N GLY A 39 18.12 -5.94 1.71
CA GLY A 39 19.51 -5.51 1.83
C GLY A 39 19.68 -3.98 1.75
N ARG A 40 20.80 -3.49 2.29
CA ARG A 40 21.25 -2.11 2.08
C ARG A 40 21.65 -1.89 0.62
N THR A 41 21.40 -0.70 0.09
CA THR A 41 21.91 -0.29 -1.23
C THR A 41 23.28 0.37 -1.07
N PHE A 42 24.27 -0.10 -1.83
CA PHE A 42 25.56 0.57 -1.92
C PHE A 42 25.50 1.75 -2.90
N ILE A 43 26.30 2.77 -2.64
CA ILE A 43 26.45 3.91 -3.56
C ILE A 43 27.31 3.41 -4.73
N MET A 44 26.68 3.16 -5.88
CA MET A 44 27.36 2.72 -7.09
C MET A 44 27.68 3.93 -7.99
N PRO A 45 28.88 4.02 -8.59
CA PRO A 45 29.16 5.01 -9.63
C PRO A 45 28.38 4.65 -10.91
N GLY A 46 27.51 5.57 -11.36
CA GLY A 46 26.58 5.35 -12.47
C GLY A 46 25.11 5.42 -12.03
N GLN A 47 24.34 6.33 -12.63
CA GLN A 47 23.04 6.79 -12.13
C GLN A 47 21.85 5.85 -12.45
N ALA A 48 22.09 4.70 -13.09
CA ALA A 48 21.07 4.03 -13.92
C ALA A 48 20.26 2.90 -13.26
N GLN A 49 20.43 2.58 -11.98
CA GLN A 49 19.61 1.55 -11.33
C GLN A 49 19.03 1.99 -10.00
N ARG A 50 18.13 2.98 -10.05
CA ARG A 50 17.15 3.17 -8.97
C ARG A 50 15.98 2.21 -9.20
N ILE A 51 16.07 1.01 -8.62
CA ILE A 51 14.88 0.17 -8.45
C ILE A 51 13.95 0.91 -7.49
N SER A 52 12.65 1.01 -7.83
CA SER A 52 11.61 1.56 -6.94
C SER A 52 11.81 1.01 -5.51
N SER A 53 11.87 1.91 -4.54
CA SER A 53 12.10 1.56 -3.14
C SER A 53 11.06 0.58 -2.59
N VAL A 54 9.84 0.62 -3.13
CA VAL A 54 8.75 -0.30 -2.77
C VAL A 54 8.93 -1.66 -3.43
N ARG A 55 9.40 -1.75 -4.68
CA ARG A 55 9.73 -3.06 -5.31
C ARG A 55 10.83 -3.83 -4.56
N ARG A 56 11.71 -3.12 -3.83
CA ARG A 56 12.68 -3.76 -2.94
C ARG A 56 12.02 -4.39 -1.71
N LYS A 57 10.90 -3.84 -1.26
CA LYS A 57 10.16 -4.30 -0.06
C LYS A 57 9.05 -5.29 -0.38
N LEU A 58 8.41 -5.15 -1.54
CA LEU A 58 7.21 -5.90 -1.93
C LEU A 58 7.35 -6.45 -3.35
N ASN A 59 6.85 -7.66 -3.54
CA ASN A 59 6.66 -8.28 -4.85
C ASN A 59 5.17 -8.49 -5.13
N THR A 60 4.78 -8.36 -6.40
CA THR A 60 3.41 -8.58 -6.88
C THR A 60 3.26 -9.95 -7.51
N ILE A 61 2.24 -10.70 -7.11
CA ILE A 61 1.78 -11.91 -7.81
C ILE A 61 0.81 -11.49 -8.90
N LYS A 62 1.30 -11.32 -10.13
CA LYS A 62 0.54 -10.72 -11.25
C LYS A 62 -0.83 -11.38 -11.50
N ALA A 63 -0.91 -12.71 -11.34
CA ALA A 63 -2.15 -13.47 -11.53
C ALA A 63 -3.27 -13.06 -10.56
N GLU A 64 -2.94 -12.48 -9.41
CA GLU A 64 -3.93 -12.02 -8.43
C GLU A 64 -4.53 -10.65 -8.79
N PHE A 65 -3.88 -9.87 -9.65
CA PHE A 65 -4.35 -8.53 -10.06
C PHE A 65 -4.94 -8.49 -11.46
N LYS A 66 -4.42 -9.31 -12.39
CA LYS A 66 -4.76 -9.24 -13.80
C LYS A 66 -6.27 -9.25 -14.04
N ASP A 67 -6.75 -8.22 -14.75
CA ASP A 67 -8.13 -8.04 -15.19
C ASP A 67 -9.19 -7.93 -14.08
N LYS A 68 -8.78 -7.66 -12.84
CA LYS A 68 -9.64 -7.56 -11.65
C LYS A 68 -9.75 -6.13 -11.13
N ASN A 69 -10.89 -5.82 -10.52
CA ASN A 69 -11.11 -4.66 -9.66
C ASN A 69 -10.71 -5.03 -8.23
N VAL A 70 -9.63 -4.46 -7.73
CA VAL A 70 -9.00 -4.87 -6.47
C VAL A 70 -9.27 -3.87 -5.35
N LEU A 71 -9.56 -4.37 -4.15
CA LEU A 71 -9.52 -3.57 -2.92
C LEU A 71 -8.21 -3.86 -2.20
N LEU A 72 -7.34 -2.86 -2.15
CA LEU A 72 -6.11 -2.89 -1.35
C LEU A 72 -6.42 -2.41 0.07
N VAL A 73 -5.86 -3.11 1.06
CA VAL A 73 -6.03 -2.76 2.47
C VAL A 73 -4.66 -2.57 3.10
N ASP A 74 -4.43 -1.39 3.67
CA ASP A 74 -3.20 -1.05 4.39
C ASP A 74 -3.51 -0.55 5.81
N ASP A 75 -2.50 -0.55 6.68
CA ASP A 75 -2.71 -0.21 8.08
C ASP A 75 -2.93 1.28 8.27
N SER A 76 -2.21 2.10 7.50
CA SER A 76 -2.22 3.55 7.60
C SER A 76 -1.66 4.22 6.34
N ILE A 77 -2.03 5.49 6.14
CA ILE A 77 -1.43 6.35 5.12
C ILE A 77 -0.78 7.55 5.82
N VAL A 78 0.55 7.67 5.73
CA VAL A 78 1.33 8.75 6.38
C VAL A 78 1.75 9.81 5.35
N ARG A 79 2.77 9.52 4.54
CA ARG A 79 3.29 10.43 3.49
C ARG A 79 2.66 10.19 2.12
N GLY A 80 1.87 9.13 1.95
CA GLY A 80 1.25 8.72 0.68
C GLY A 80 2.19 8.11 -0.37
N THR A 81 3.49 8.46 -0.38
CA THR A 81 4.46 7.99 -1.39
C THR A 81 4.59 6.46 -1.52
N THR A 82 4.41 5.73 -0.41
CA THR A 82 4.42 4.26 -0.43
C THR A 82 3.12 3.72 -1.02
N SER A 83 1.98 4.25 -0.60
CA SER A 83 0.64 3.89 -1.09
C SER A 83 0.52 4.15 -2.59
N GLU A 84 1.02 5.29 -3.08
CA GLU A 84 1.09 5.62 -4.50
C GLU A 84 1.88 4.57 -5.31
N GLN A 85 3.08 4.19 -4.85
CA GLN A 85 3.88 3.16 -5.50
C GLN A 85 3.22 1.77 -5.44
N ILE A 86 2.50 1.44 -4.36
CA ILE A 86 1.73 0.19 -4.23
C ILE A 86 0.59 0.16 -5.27
N VAL A 87 -0.14 1.26 -5.43
CA VAL A 87 -1.19 1.41 -6.45
C VAL A 87 -0.59 1.27 -7.85
N GLU A 88 0.55 1.90 -8.12
CA GLU A 88 1.26 1.77 -9.40
C GLU A 88 1.71 0.32 -9.67
N MET A 89 2.18 -0.39 -8.64
CA MET A 89 2.54 -1.81 -8.74
C MET A 89 1.33 -2.69 -9.06
N ALA A 90 0.19 -2.46 -8.41
CA ALA A 90 -1.05 -3.18 -8.71
C ALA A 90 -1.56 -2.89 -10.14
N ARG A 91 -1.48 -1.63 -10.58
CA ARG A 91 -1.82 -1.23 -11.95
C ARG A 91 -0.90 -1.90 -12.97
N SER A 92 0.41 -1.89 -12.71
CA SER A 92 1.42 -2.57 -13.54
C SER A 92 1.23 -4.10 -13.59
N ALA A 93 0.63 -4.68 -12.56
CA ALA A 93 0.27 -6.10 -12.50
C ALA A 93 -1.04 -6.43 -13.25
N GLY A 94 -1.75 -5.43 -13.77
CA GLY A 94 -2.93 -5.59 -14.62
C GLY A 94 -4.27 -5.37 -13.92
N ALA A 95 -4.32 -4.73 -12.75
CA ALA A 95 -5.58 -4.36 -12.11
C ALA A 95 -6.35 -3.32 -12.93
N LYS A 96 -7.67 -3.49 -13.06
CA LYS A 96 -8.57 -2.59 -13.82
C LYS A 96 -8.97 -1.36 -13.01
N LYS A 97 -9.54 -1.58 -11.84
CA LYS A 97 -9.83 -0.55 -10.83
C LYS A 97 -9.13 -0.91 -9.54
N ILE A 98 -8.64 0.09 -8.85
CA ILE A 98 -7.91 -0.07 -7.60
C ILE A 98 -8.63 0.81 -6.58
N TYR A 99 -9.19 0.17 -5.57
CA TYR A 99 -9.72 0.81 -4.38
C TYR A 99 -8.68 0.66 -3.27
N PHE A 100 -8.60 1.63 -2.38
CA PHE A 100 -7.66 1.62 -1.27
C PHE A 100 -8.41 1.89 0.04
N ALA A 101 -8.18 1.07 1.05
CA ALA A 101 -8.73 1.23 2.39
C ALA A 101 -7.58 1.30 3.40
N SER A 102 -7.58 2.36 4.20
CA SER A 102 -6.70 2.49 5.37
C SER A 102 -7.45 1.97 6.60
N ALA A 103 -6.80 1.15 7.42
CA ALA A 103 -7.36 0.69 8.69
C ALA A 103 -7.40 1.82 9.73
N ALA A 104 -6.43 2.75 9.67
CA ALA A 104 -6.40 3.95 10.49
C ALA A 104 -7.21 5.09 9.84
N PRO A 105 -7.77 6.01 10.65
CA PRO A 105 -8.22 7.32 10.18
C PRO A 105 -7.08 8.13 9.57
N GLU A 106 -7.41 9.25 8.93
CA GLU A 106 -6.39 10.11 8.33
C GLU A 106 -5.41 10.67 9.36
N ILE A 107 -4.12 10.41 9.14
CA ILE A 107 -3.04 10.90 9.99
C ILE A 107 -2.73 12.34 9.58
N ARG A 108 -3.27 13.28 10.34
CA ARG A 108 -3.20 14.73 10.04
C ARG A 108 -2.22 15.49 10.93
N TYR A 109 -1.81 14.91 12.05
CA TYR A 109 -0.94 15.57 13.04
C TYR A 109 0.18 14.65 13.51
N PRO A 110 1.38 15.19 13.79
CA PRO A 110 2.49 14.40 14.31
C PRO A 110 2.19 13.94 15.74
N ASN A 111 2.67 12.76 16.08
CA ASN A 111 2.66 12.28 17.46
C ASN A 111 3.84 12.89 18.22
N VAL A 112 3.58 13.50 19.38
CA VAL A 112 4.62 14.10 20.26
C VAL A 112 4.88 13.29 21.52
N TYR A 113 4.35 12.06 21.58
CA TYR A 113 4.36 11.20 22.76
C TYR A 113 5.19 9.92 22.57
N GLY A 114 6.05 9.88 21.54
CA GLY A 114 7.07 8.83 21.37
C GLY A 114 6.94 7.96 20.11
N ILE A 115 5.93 8.17 19.26
CA ILE A 115 5.88 7.54 17.93
C ILE A 115 6.52 8.48 16.91
N ASP A 116 7.59 8.02 16.26
CA ASP A 116 8.26 8.77 15.20
C ASP A 116 7.30 9.04 14.03
N MET A 117 7.09 10.32 13.74
CA MET A 117 6.20 10.81 12.70
C MET A 117 6.86 11.98 11.98
N PRO A 118 6.64 12.14 10.66
CA PRO A 118 7.19 13.27 9.94
C PRO A 118 6.53 14.58 10.37
N SER A 119 7.07 15.71 9.90
CA SER A 119 6.45 17.00 10.16
C SER A 119 5.03 17.05 9.56
N ARG A 120 4.17 17.90 10.12
CA ARG A 120 2.76 18.00 9.68
C ARG A 120 2.63 18.24 8.17
N ASP A 121 3.54 19.01 7.58
CA ASP A 121 3.49 19.41 6.16
C ASP A 121 3.93 18.26 5.23
N GLU A 122 4.55 17.21 5.77
CA GLU A 122 4.90 15.98 5.06
C GLU A 122 3.79 14.91 5.14
N LEU A 123 2.75 15.11 5.95
CA LEU A 123 1.60 14.21 6.04
C LEU A 123 0.65 14.48 4.87
N ILE A 124 0.34 13.46 4.07
CA ILE A 124 -0.47 13.65 2.85
C ILE A 124 -1.88 14.17 3.16
N ALA A 125 -2.43 13.79 4.32
CA ALA A 125 -3.76 14.19 4.74
C ALA A 125 -3.81 15.55 5.45
N TYR A 126 -2.69 16.20 5.75
CA TYR A 126 -2.71 17.49 6.42
C TYR A 126 -3.29 18.57 5.49
N GLY A 127 -4.40 19.19 5.92
CA GLY A 127 -5.10 20.21 5.14
C GLY A 127 -5.84 19.72 3.88
N ARG A 128 -5.95 18.41 3.67
CA ARG A 128 -6.62 17.81 2.49
C ARG A 128 -7.85 16.99 2.85
N ASN A 129 -8.85 16.96 1.99
CA ASN A 129 -9.97 16.03 2.08
C ASN A 129 -9.63 14.68 1.39
N VAL A 130 -10.50 13.68 1.52
CA VAL A 130 -10.26 12.32 0.98
C VAL A 130 -10.14 12.29 -0.54
N ASP A 131 -10.85 13.15 -1.27
CA ASP A 131 -10.78 13.21 -2.74
C ASP A 131 -9.48 13.87 -3.24
N GLU A 132 -8.83 14.67 -2.38
CA GLU A 132 -7.54 15.32 -2.66
C GLU A 132 -6.33 14.46 -2.29
N ILE A 133 -6.52 13.40 -1.51
CA ILE A 133 -5.48 12.44 -1.06
C ILE A 133 -5.27 11.36 -2.12
#